data_AF-A0A0S3U8Z8-F1
#
_entry.id   AF-A0A0S3U8Z8-F1
#
_cell.length_a   1.000
_cell.length_b   1.000
_cell.length_c   1.000
_cell.angle_alpha   90.00
_cell.angle_beta   90.00
_cell.angle_gamma   90.00
#
_symmetry.space_group_name_H-M   'P 1'
#
loop_
_entity.id
_entity.type
_entity.pdbx_description
1 polymer ?
#
loop_
_entity_poly.entity_id
_entity_poly.type
_entity_poly.pdbx_seq_one_letter_code
_entity_poly.pdbx_strand_id
1 'polypeptide(L)'
;MKLVLSEPTQLLRIPKYWLLAIGAGLMAIHLSLVWQSDLPEFQGNAFVFWAAAVSLVWRKRDDLVFNSSVLASLVGFGLIAIALIRIHILPDLGLFLRLFPLITGLGLALLASGFKHIRSYWREFVVFTLLALPPTALAFIEISPITARFTTVLLWIAGFEVQRQGVFIMLSTGASIEVYHGCSGIVVILQVLKFVGLAFLMFPTTWMQRIVLPIVGIAIAFLTNAVRVAVLAVLSAPGNDEAFGYWHNGNGSLVFSMLAVSIVGAICYYWLLRDEDPTLEEEEEW
;
A
#
# COMPACT_ATOMS: atom_id res chain seq x y z
N MET A 1 -47.99 38.26 -24.06
CA MET A 1 -47.18 38.01 -22.85
C MET A 1 -46.79 36.53 -22.86
N LYS A 2 -45.62 36.19 -23.40
CA LYS A 2 -45.14 34.80 -23.47
C LYS A 2 -44.45 34.46 -22.16
N LEU A 3 -45.01 33.50 -21.44
CA LEU A 3 -44.38 32.85 -20.28
C LEU A 3 -43.10 32.15 -20.76
N VAL A 4 -41.96 32.66 -20.30
CA VAL A 4 -40.66 31.99 -20.43
C VAL A 4 -40.67 30.84 -19.42
N LEU A 5 -40.99 29.64 -19.89
CA LEU A 5 -40.74 28.41 -19.16
C LEU A 5 -39.22 28.22 -19.09
N SER A 6 -38.65 28.41 -17.90
CA SER A 6 -37.26 28.08 -17.61
C SER A 6 -37.00 26.61 -17.91
N GLU A 7 -36.07 26.31 -18.81
CA GLU A 7 -35.71 24.95 -19.17
C GLU A 7 -35.22 24.15 -17.94
N PRO A 8 -35.68 22.90 -17.72
CA PRO A 8 -35.18 22.03 -16.64
C PRO A 8 -33.76 21.50 -16.88
N THR A 9 -33.10 21.89 -17.97
CA THR A 9 -31.89 21.27 -18.53
C THR A 9 -30.59 21.74 -17.86
N GLN A 10 -30.63 22.79 -17.04
CA GLN A 10 -29.43 23.28 -16.34
C GLN A 10 -28.98 22.37 -15.18
N LEU A 11 -29.82 21.45 -14.71
CA LEU A 11 -29.45 20.45 -13.69
C LEU A 11 -28.54 19.31 -14.22
N LEU A 12 -28.23 19.27 -15.51
CA LEU A 12 -27.41 18.23 -16.13
C LEU A 12 -25.97 18.66 -16.44
N ARG A 13 -25.53 19.86 -16.01
CA ARG A 13 -24.09 20.21 -15.91
C ARG A 13 -23.40 19.58 -14.68
N ILE A 14 -24.15 18.78 -13.90
CA ILE A 14 -23.81 18.19 -12.60
C ILE A 14 -23.14 16.77 -12.62
N PRO A 15 -22.89 16.05 -13.75
CA PRO A 15 -22.33 14.69 -13.70
C PRO A 15 -20.99 14.57 -12.97
N LYS A 16 -20.09 15.54 -13.15
CA LYS A 16 -18.74 15.50 -12.56
C LYS A 16 -18.77 15.59 -11.03
N TYR A 17 -19.62 16.46 -10.48
CA TYR A 17 -19.73 16.64 -9.03
C TYR A 17 -20.40 15.45 -8.34
N TRP A 18 -21.38 14.80 -8.99
CA TRP A 18 -21.95 13.55 -8.48
C TRP A 18 -20.91 12.43 -8.45
N LEU A 19 -20.12 12.26 -9.51
CA LEU A 19 -19.04 11.27 -9.55
C LEU A 19 -17.99 11.53 -8.46
N LEU A 20 -17.64 12.80 -8.25
CA LEU A 20 -16.73 13.20 -7.16
C LEU A 20 -17.32 12.85 -5.78
N ALA A 21 -18.59 13.18 -5.55
CA ALA A 21 -19.27 12.87 -4.29
C ALA A 21 -19.35 11.35 -4.04
N ILE A 22 -19.68 10.56 -5.07
CA ILE A 22 -19.71 9.10 -4.97
C ILE A 22 -18.30 8.57 -4.67
N GLY A 23 -17.27 9.01 -5.41
CA GLY A 23 -15.89 8.60 -5.18
C GLY A 23 -15.39 8.94 -3.78
N ALA A 24 -15.65 10.16 -3.31
CA ALA A 24 -15.30 10.58 -1.95
C ALA A 24 -16.03 9.77 -0.88
N GLY A 25 -17.32 9.49 -1.07
CA GLY A 25 -18.10 8.63 -0.18
C GLY A 25 -17.55 7.21 -0.11
N LEU A 26 -17.21 6.60 -1.25
CA LEU A 26 -16.62 5.26 -1.31
C LEU A 26 -15.25 5.19 -0.63
N MET A 27 -14.41 6.22 -0.83
CA MET A 27 -13.13 6.36 -0.13
C MET A 27 -13.34 6.47 1.39
N ALA A 28 -14.27 7.33 1.83
CA ALA A 28 -14.56 7.52 3.25
C ALA A 28 -15.08 6.23 3.91
N ILE A 29 -15.98 5.51 3.23
CA ILE A 29 -16.48 4.21 3.69
C ILE A 29 -15.32 3.21 3.82
N HIS A 30 -14.49 3.08 2.79
CA HIS A 30 -13.36 2.16 2.80
C HIS A 30 -12.38 2.47 3.94
N LEU A 31 -11.95 3.72 4.07
CA LEU A 31 -11.02 4.13 5.13
C LEU A 31 -11.61 3.93 6.52
N SER A 32 -12.91 4.19 6.70
CA SER A 32 -13.60 3.95 7.98
C SER A 32 -13.64 2.46 8.34
N LEU A 33 -13.94 1.59 7.37
CA LEU A 33 -13.95 0.15 7.59
C LEU A 33 -12.56 -0.40 7.87
N VAL A 34 -11.55 0.09 7.15
CA VAL A 34 -10.16 -0.30 7.37
C VAL A 34 -9.68 0.14 8.76
N TRP A 35 -10.05 1.34 9.19
CA TRP A 35 -9.73 1.85 10.54
C TRP A 35 -10.32 0.99 11.66
N GLN A 36 -11.52 0.44 11.43
CA GLN A 36 -12.19 -0.46 12.36
C GLN A 36 -11.73 -1.93 12.26
N SER A 37 -10.88 -2.25 11.29
CA SER A 37 -10.38 -3.61 11.08
C SER A 37 -9.11 -3.90 11.87
N ASP A 38 -8.91 -5.16 12.25
CA ASP A 38 -7.70 -5.67 12.92
C ASP A 38 -6.50 -5.85 11.95
N LEU A 39 -6.37 -4.95 10.96
CA LEU A 39 -5.31 -4.96 9.95
C LEU A 39 -4.45 -3.69 10.04
N PRO A 40 -3.67 -3.50 11.12
CA PRO A 40 -2.96 -2.24 11.40
C PRO A 40 -1.99 -1.85 10.27
N GLU A 41 -1.27 -2.82 9.69
CA GLU A 41 -0.38 -2.58 8.55
C GLU A 41 -1.12 -2.11 7.28
N PHE A 42 -2.39 -2.47 7.13
CA PHE A 42 -3.20 -2.08 5.98
C PHE A 42 -3.75 -0.65 6.12
N GLN A 43 -3.97 -0.17 7.34
CA GLN A 43 -4.56 1.15 7.62
C GLN A 43 -3.76 2.30 7.01
N GLY A 44 -2.47 2.39 7.35
CA GLY A 44 -1.60 3.44 6.79
C GLY A 44 -1.45 3.34 5.27
N ASN A 45 -1.36 2.12 4.75
CA ASN A 45 -1.25 1.87 3.31
C ASN A 45 -2.51 2.33 2.56
N ALA A 46 -3.71 2.04 3.08
CA ALA A 46 -4.96 2.45 2.44
C ALA A 46 -5.02 3.97 2.24
N PHE A 47 -4.64 4.75 3.26
CA PHE A 47 -4.64 6.21 3.17
C PHE A 47 -3.70 6.72 2.06
N VAL A 48 -2.45 6.26 2.03
CA VAL A 48 -1.47 6.73 1.05
C VAL A 48 -1.86 6.32 -0.37
N PHE A 49 -2.36 5.10 -0.55
CA PHE A 49 -2.74 4.60 -1.88
C PHE A 49 -4.01 5.28 -2.42
N TRP A 50 -4.98 5.60 -1.56
CA TRP A 50 -6.11 6.46 -1.96
C TRP A 50 -5.65 7.86 -2.35
N ALA A 51 -4.77 8.49 -1.56
CA ALA A 51 -4.23 9.81 -1.86
C ALA A 51 -3.49 9.82 -3.22
N ALA A 52 -2.72 8.76 -3.51
CA ALA A 52 -2.05 8.60 -4.79
C ALA A 52 -3.04 8.41 -5.95
N ALA A 53 -4.06 7.57 -5.81
CA ALA A 53 -5.09 7.40 -6.83
C ALA A 53 -5.85 8.71 -7.11
N VAL A 54 -6.23 9.45 -6.07
CA VAL A 54 -6.85 10.78 -6.20
C VAL A 54 -5.92 11.76 -6.92
N SER A 55 -4.64 11.79 -6.56
CA SER A 55 -3.64 12.65 -7.20
C SER A 55 -3.47 12.32 -8.70
N LEU A 56 -3.43 11.04 -9.06
CA LEU A 56 -3.36 10.60 -10.47
C LEU A 56 -4.58 11.03 -11.28
N VAL A 57 -5.78 10.89 -10.73
CA VAL A 57 -7.03 11.37 -11.35
C VAL A 57 -7.03 12.89 -11.46
N TRP A 58 -6.59 13.58 -10.40
CA TRP A 58 -6.55 15.04 -10.35
C TRP A 58 -5.62 15.65 -11.40
N ARG A 59 -4.48 15.00 -11.66
CA ARG A 59 -3.50 15.43 -12.69
C ARG A 59 -4.06 15.39 -14.10
N LYS A 60 -4.90 14.41 -14.43
CA LYS A 60 -5.46 14.20 -15.78
C LYS A 60 -6.93 14.64 -15.90
N ARG A 61 -7.46 15.36 -14.92
CA ARG A 61 -8.91 15.66 -14.80
C ARG A 61 -9.48 16.40 -16.00
N ASP A 62 -8.65 17.21 -16.66
CA ASP A 62 -9.04 18.02 -17.80
C ASP A 62 -9.09 17.20 -19.11
N ASP A 63 -8.35 16.08 -19.15
CA ASP A 63 -8.30 15.13 -20.28
C ASP A 63 -9.34 14.00 -20.18
N LEU A 64 -10.08 13.92 -19.05
CA LEU A 64 -11.05 12.86 -18.83
C LEU A 64 -12.29 13.03 -19.72
N VAL A 65 -12.54 12.00 -20.53
CA VAL A 65 -13.74 11.89 -21.36
C VAL A 65 -14.88 11.29 -20.54
N PHE A 66 -15.91 12.09 -20.26
CA PHE A 66 -17.12 11.66 -19.55
C PHE A 66 -18.19 11.22 -20.54
N ASN A 67 -18.09 9.97 -21.01
CA ASN A 67 -19.03 9.41 -21.97
C ASN A 67 -19.32 7.94 -21.67
N SER A 68 -20.18 7.70 -20.68
CA SER A 68 -20.64 6.37 -20.34
C SER A 68 -21.89 5.98 -21.13
N SER A 69 -21.94 4.73 -21.60
CA SER A 69 -23.16 4.15 -22.17
C SER A 69 -24.08 3.66 -21.04
N VAL A 70 -25.40 3.56 -21.30
CA VAL A 70 -26.38 3.08 -20.32
C VAL A 70 -25.97 1.71 -19.74
N LEU A 71 -25.50 0.79 -20.59
CA LEU A 71 -25.02 -0.52 -20.14
C LEU A 71 -23.81 -0.40 -19.22
N ALA A 72 -22.83 0.44 -19.55
CA ALA A 72 -21.65 0.62 -18.71
C ALA A 72 -22.02 1.26 -17.36
N SER A 73 -22.96 2.20 -17.35
CA SER A 73 -23.47 2.80 -16.11
C SER A 73 -24.23 1.79 -15.25
N LEU A 74 -25.04 0.91 -15.84
CA LEU A 74 -25.73 -0.17 -15.10
C LEU A 74 -24.73 -1.15 -14.48
N VAL A 75 -23.71 -1.55 -15.23
CA VAL A 75 -22.63 -2.42 -14.72
C VAL A 75 -21.84 -1.72 -13.62
N GLY A 76 -21.46 -0.46 -13.82
CA GLY A 76 -20.71 0.31 -12.83
C GLY A 76 -21.49 0.52 -11.53
N PHE A 77 -22.78 0.86 -11.63
CA PHE A 77 -23.68 0.93 -10.48
C PHE A 77 -23.82 -0.43 -9.79
N GLY A 78 -24.01 -1.52 -10.56
CA GLY A 78 -24.10 -2.88 -10.02
C GLY A 78 -22.86 -3.28 -9.23
N LEU A 79 -21.66 -2.98 -9.73
CA LEU A 79 -20.39 -3.24 -9.02
C LEU A 79 -20.32 -2.49 -7.69
N ILE A 80 -20.66 -1.20 -7.68
CA ILE A 80 -20.68 -0.40 -6.45
C ILE A 80 -21.74 -0.93 -5.47
N ALA A 81 -22.95 -1.23 -5.95
CA ALA A 81 -24.02 -1.77 -5.13
C ALA A 81 -23.65 -3.11 -4.50
N ILE A 82 -23.06 -4.03 -5.27
CA ILE A 82 -22.57 -5.32 -4.76
C ILE A 82 -21.49 -5.10 -3.69
N ALA A 83 -20.54 -4.19 -3.93
CA ALA A 83 -19.51 -3.88 -2.94
C ALA A 83 -20.12 -3.33 -1.64
N LEU A 84 -21.10 -2.44 -1.72
CA LEU A 84 -21.76 -1.87 -0.54
C LEU A 84 -22.61 -2.90 0.20
N ILE A 85 -23.39 -3.72 -0.52
CA ILE A 85 -24.19 -4.80 0.06
C ILE A 85 -23.30 -5.82 0.78
N ARG A 86 -22.14 -6.15 0.20
CA ARG A 86 -21.19 -7.11 0.77
C ARG A 86 -20.70 -6.73 2.16
N ILE A 87 -20.60 -5.43 2.46
CA ILE A 87 -20.21 -4.93 3.79
C ILE A 87 -21.15 -5.46 4.88
N HIS A 88 -22.43 -5.64 4.59
CA HIS A 88 -23.44 -6.03 5.58
C HIS A 88 -23.65 -7.54 5.73
N ILE A 89 -23.24 -8.34 4.73
CA ILE A 89 -23.64 -9.76 4.65
C ILE A 89 -22.63 -10.71 5.29
N LEU A 90 -21.34 -10.37 5.33
CA LEU A 90 -20.30 -11.32 5.77
C LEU A 90 -19.38 -10.81 6.85
N PRO A 91 -19.06 -11.66 7.85
CA PRO A 91 -18.19 -11.30 8.95
C PRO A 91 -16.70 -11.27 8.56
N ASP A 92 -16.26 -12.07 7.56
CA ASP A 92 -14.87 -12.06 7.09
C ASP A 92 -14.68 -11.06 5.93
N LEU A 93 -14.17 -9.89 6.30
CA LEU A 93 -13.95 -8.75 5.42
C LEU A 93 -12.49 -8.63 4.95
N GLY A 94 -11.56 -9.49 5.38
CA GLY A 94 -10.11 -9.25 5.21
C GLY A 94 -9.66 -9.06 3.76
N LEU A 95 -9.91 -10.06 2.90
CA LEU A 95 -9.61 -9.97 1.46
C LEU A 95 -10.52 -8.97 0.74
N PHE A 96 -11.78 -8.88 1.17
CA PHE A 96 -12.74 -7.97 0.56
C PHE A 96 -12.36 -6.50 0.74
N LEU A 97 -11.93 -6.10 1.95
CA LEU A 97 -11.44 -4.74 2.22
C LEU A 97 -10.22 -4.40 1.37
N ARG A 98 -9.37 -5.38 1.07
CA ARG A 98 -8.23 -5.20 0.16
C ARG A 98 -8.67 -4.96 -1.28
N LEU A 99 -9.70 -5.68 -1.76
CA LEU A 99 -10.22 -5.58 -3.12
C LEU A 99 -11.23 -4.43 -3.32
N PHE A 100 -11.81 -3.92 -2.24
CA PHE A 100 -12.87 -2.91 -2.28
C PHE A 100 -12.51 -1.71 -3.18
N PRO A 101 -11.35 -1.04 -3.03
CA PRO A 101 -10.99 0.11 -3.86
C PRO A 101 -10.89 -0.25 -5.35
N LEU A 102 -10.44 -1.47 -5.68
CA LEU A 102 -10.34 -1.93 -7.07
C LEU A 102 -11.74 -2.13 -7.67
N ILE A 103 -12.64 -2.79 -6.94
CA ILE A 103 -14.02 -3.05 -7.39
C ILE A 103 -14.79 -1.74 -7.55
N THR A 104 -14.75 -0.86 -6.54
CA THR A 104 -15.48 0.40 -6.57
C THR A 104 -14.85 1.40 -7.52
N GLY A 105 -13.52 1.41 -7.65
CA GLY A 105 -12.80 2.20 -8.64
C GLY A 105 -13.16 1.79 -10.07
N LEU A 106 -13.29 0.48 -10.33
CA LEU A 106 -13.76 -0.03 -11.63
C LEU A 106 -15.21 0.42 -11.90
N GLY A 107 -16.09 0.29 -10.91
CA GLY A 107 -17.47 0.77 -11.01
C GLY A 107 -17.56 2.26 -11.31
N LEU A 108 -16.75 3.07 -10.63
CA LEU A 108 -16.69 4.53 -10.83
C LEU A 108 -16.12 4.89 -12.21
N ALA A 109 -15.07 4.20 -12.68
CA ALA A 109 -14.52 4.40 -14.01
C ALA A 109 -15.53 4.06 -15.12
N LEU A 110 -16.30 2.98 -14.94
CA LEU A 110 -17.38 2.62 -15.87
C LEU A 110 -18.51 3.66 -15.86
N LEU A 111 -18.93 4.15 -14.69
CA LEU A 111 -19.92 5.21 -14.57
C LEU A 111 -19.46 6.53 -15.21
N ALA A 112 -18.16 6.86 -15.08
CA ALA A 112 -17.61 8.10 -15.61
C ALA A 112 -17.40 8.05 -17.13
N SER A 113 -16.78 6.99 -17.64
CA SER A 113 -16.18 6.98 -18.98
C SER A 113 -16.56 5.76 -19.83
N GLY A 114 -17.35 4.83 -19.28
CA GLY A 114 -17.79 3.62 -19.97
C GLY A 114 -16.66 2.65 -20.34
N PHE A 115 -17.00 1.60 -21.09
CA PHE A 115 -16.03 0.56 -21.50
C PHE A 115 -14.94 1.07 -22.44
N LYS A 116 -15.24 2.05 -23.29
CA LYS A 116 -14.33 2.52 -24.35
C LYS A 116 -13.10 3.24 -23.79
N HIS A 117 -13.26 3.98 -22.69
CA HIS A 117 -12.22 4.84 -22.13
C HIS A 117 -11.71 4.36 -20.76
N ILE A 118 -12.05 3.13 -20.36
CA ILE A 118 -11.63 2.56 -19.07
C ILE A 118 -10.10 2.45 -18.94
N ARG A 119 -9.41 2.25 -20.07
CA ARG A 119 -7.93 2.18 -20.12
C ARG A 119 -7.28 3.47 -19.66
N SER A 120 -7.98 4.62 -19.73
CA SER A 120 -7.47 5.89 -19.20
C SER A 120 -7.17 5.81 -17.69
N TYR A 121 -7.79 4.89 -16.95
CA TYR A 121 -7.63 4.69 -15.50
C TYR A 121 -6.63 3.58 -15.11
N TRP A 122 -5.79 3.12 -16.04
CA TRP A 122 -4.91 1.97 -15.79
C TRP A 122 -3.96 2.19 -14.60
N ARG A 123 -3.42 3.41 -14.40
CA ARG A 123 -2.51 3.70 -13.29
C ARG A 123 -3.21 3.54 -11.95
N GLU A 124 -4.43 4.05 -11.82
CA GLU A 124 -5.26 3.93 -10.62
C GLU A 124 -5.59 2.46 -10.33
N PHE A 125 -5.89 1.66 -11.35
CA PHE A 125 -6.08 0.22 -11.16
C PHE A 125 -4.82 -0.49 -10.70
N VAL A 126 -3.63 -0.10 -11.18
CA VAL A 126 -2.38 -0.64 -10.66
C VAL A 126 -2.18 -0.21 -9.21
N VAL A 127 -2.46 1.04 -8.83
CA VAL A 127 -2.41 1.50 -7.44
C VAL A 127 -3.30 0.63 -6.55
N PHE A 128 -4.57 0.45 -6.92
CA PHE A 128 -5.48 -0.38 -6.12
C PHE A 128 -5.11 -1.87 -6.13
N THR A 129 -4.53 -2.38 -7.23
CA THR A 129 -4.02 -3.76 -7.27
C THR A 129 -2.83 -3.93 -6.31
N LEU A 130 -1.88 -3.00 -6.30
CA LEU A 130 -0.76 -2.99 -5.35
C LEU A 130 -1.24 -2.93 -3.90
N LEU A 131 -2.23 -2.09 -3.61
CA LEU A 131 -2.88 -2.03 -2.30
C LEU A 131 -3.49 -3.39 -1.93
N ALA A 132 -4.20 -4.02 -2.88
CA ALA A 132 -4.93 -5.26 -2.68
C ALA A 132 -4.04 -6.49 -2.39
N LEU A 133 -2.77 -6.49 -2.82
CA LEU A 133 -1.87 -7.63 -2.64
C LEU A 133 -1.76 -8.05 -1.16
N PRO A 134 -2.14 -9.28 -0.78
CA PRO A 134 -1.96 -9.76 0.58
C PRO A 134 -0.50 -10.16 0.84
N PRO A 135 -0.03 -10.17 2.11
CA PRO A 135 1.30 -10.72 2.45
C PRO A 135 1.51 -12.15 1.96
N THR A 136 0.43 -12.94 1.88
CA THR A 136 0.45 -14.31 1.35
C THR A 136 0.80 -14.39 -0.14
N ALA A 137 0.76 -13.27 -0.88
CA ALA A 137 1.18 -13.23 -2.28
C ALA A 137 2.65 -13.62 -2.48
N LEU A 138 3.49 -13.53 -1.43
CA LEU A 138 4.88 -13.97 -1.44
C LEU A 138 5.11 -15.21 -0.56
N ALA A 139 4.05 -15.92 -0.15
CA ALA A 139 4.17 -17.06 0.78
C ALA A 139 5.00 -18.23 0.25
N PHE A 140 5.18 -18.32 -1.09
CA PHE A 140 6.03 -19.33 -1.72
C PHE A 140 7.54 -19.07 -1.53
N ILE A 141 7.93 -17.90 -1.02
CA ILE A 141 9.33 -17.55 -0.77
C ILE A 141 9.64 -17.76 0.71
N GLU A 142 10.40 -18.81 1.02
CA GLU A 142 10.82 -19.11 2.39
C GLU A 142 12.13 -18.38 2.75
N ILE A 143 12.01 -17.20 3.36
CA ILE A 143 13.17 -16.41 3.81
C ILE A 143 13.51 -16.58 5.29
N SER A 144 12.66 -17.26 6.06
CA SER A 144 12.83 -17.44 7.51
C SER A 144 14.20 -17.98 7.93
N PRO A 145 14.78 -19.01 7.28
CA PRO A 145 16.11 -19.51 7.64
C PRO A 145 17.21 -18.46 7.44
N ILE A 146 17.09 -17.60 6.43
CA ILE A 146 18.05 -16.53 6.14
C ILE A 146 17.95 -15.47 7.23
N THR A 147 16.73 -15.04 7.55
CA THR A 147 16.46 -14.08 8.63
C THR A 147 16.98 -14.60 9.97
N ALA A 148 16.74 -15.88 10.29
CA ALA A 148 17.24 -16.49 11.52
C ALA A 148 18.78 -16.48 11.60
N ARG A 149 19.46 -16.85 10.51
CA ARG A 149 20.93 -16.82 10.43
C ARG A 149 21.47 -15.40 10.62
N PHE A 150 20.94 -14.43 9.89
CA PHE A 150 21.41 -13.05 9.95
C PHE A 150 21.17 -12.43 11.33
N THR A 151 19.99 -12.66 11.91
CA THR A 151 19.64 -12.19 13.26
C THR A 151 20.55 -12.80 14.33
N THR A 152 20.89 -14.09 14.20
CA THR A 152 21.85 -14.75 15.11
C THR A 152 23.21 -14.05 15.09
N VAL A 153 23.71 -13.70 13.90
CA VAL A 153 24.97 -12.95 13.77
C VAL A 153 24.86 -11.57 14.39
N LEU A 154 23.73 -10.87 14.19
CA LEU A 154 23.48 -9.56 14.77
C LEU A 154 23.51 -9.61 16.31
N LEU A 155 22.80 -10.58 16.91
CA LEU A 155 22.80 -10.80 18.35
C LEU A 155 24.19 -11.15 18.90
N TRP A 156 24.94 -12.00 18.19
CA TRP A 156 26.30 -12.36 18.57
C TRP A 156 27.23 -11.15 18.56
N ILE A 157 27.17 -10.31 17.51
CA ILE A 157 27.94 -9.05 17.43
C ILE A 157 27.54 -8.09 18.55
N ALA A 158 26.26 -8.06 18.93
CA ALA A 158 25.76 -7.26 20.05
C ALA A 158 26.17 -7.81 21.43
N GLY A 159 26.91 -8.92 21.50
CA GLY A 159 27.47 -9.48 22.74
C GLY A 159 26.60 -10.54 23.42
N PHE A 160 25.53 -11.00 22.77
CA PHE A 160 24.69 -12.07 23.32
C PHE A 160 25.27 -13.45 23.01
N GLU A 161 25.22 -14.34 24.01
CA GLU A 161 25.45 -15.76 23.81
C GLU A 161 24.20 -16.38 23.17
N VAL A 162 24.30 -16.70 21.88
CA VAL A 162 23.19 -17.15 21.07
C VAL A 162 23.52 -18.45 20.36
N GLN A 163 22.55 -19.35 20.31
CA GLN A 163 22.58 -20.57 19.52
C GLN A 163 21.40 -20.60 18.56
N ARG A 164 21.59 -21.19 17.38
CA ARG A 164 20.54 -21.31 16.36
C ARG A 164 20.32 -22.76 16.00
N GLN A 165 19.07 -23.20 16.03
CA GLN A 165 18.63 -24.50 15.55
C GLN A 165 17.54 -24.33 14.49
N GLY A 166 17.89 -24.47 13.21
CA GLY A 166 16.96 -24.19 12.11
C GLY A 166 16.50 -22.72 12.13
N VAL A 167 15.20 -22.50 12.31
CA VAL A 167 14.57 -21.17 12.45
C VAL A 167 14.45 -20.69 13.90
N PHE A 168 14.85 -21.51 14.87
CA PHE A 168 14.86 -21.15 16.28
C PHE A 168 16.16 -20.43 16.65
N ILE A 169 16.01 -19.32 17.37
CA ILE A 169 17.10 -18.56 17.99
C ILE A 169 16.94 -18.69 19.50
N MET A 170 17.98 -19.17 20.18
CA MET A 170 17.99 -19.45 21.61
C MET A 170 19.11 -18.66 22.28
N LEU A 171 18.78 -17.93 23.35
CA LEU A 171 19.76 -17.22 24.17
C LEU A 171 20.04 -18.02 25.45
N SER A 172 21.24 -17.88 26.01
CA SER A 172 21.62 -18.55 27.27
C SER A 172 20.80 -18.11 28.48
N THR A 173 20.07 -16.99 28.37
CA THR A 173 19.10 -16.49 29.37
C THR A 173 17.84 -17.36 29.48
N GLY A 174 17.67 -18.37 28.62
CA GLY A 174 16.45 -19.18 28.51
C GLY A 174 15.40 -18.59 27.55
N ALA A 175 15.68 -17.43 26.96
CA ALA A 175 14.84 -16.83 25.92
C ALA A 175 14.95 -17.62 24.62
N SER A 176 13.84 -17.86 23.94
CA SER A 176 13.82 -18.46 22.61
C SER A 176 12.80 -17.77 21.72
N ILE A 177 13.08 -17.73 20.42
CA ILE A 177 12.12 -17.24 19.42
C ILE A 177 12.20 -18.09 18.16
N GLU A 178 11.03 -18.42 17.64
CA GLU A 178 10.88 -19.05 16.33
C GLU A 178 10.69 -17.98 15.26
N VAL A 179 11.56 -17.97 14.25
CA VAL A 179 11.40 -17.11 13.08
C VAL A 179 10.39 -17.76 12.13
N TYR A 180 9.11 -17.65 12.45
CA TYR A 180 8.02 -18.13 11.59
C TYR A 180 7.55 -17.04 10.59
N HIS A 181 6.53 -17.33 9.76
CA HIS A 181 6.09 -16.46 8.66
C HIS A 181 5.95 -14.96 9.03
N GLY A 182 5.43 -14.61 10.21
CA GLY A 182 5.29 -13.22 10.67
C GLY A 182 6.61 -12.53 11.08
N CYS A 183 7.67 -13.29 11.34
CA CYS A 183 9.02 -12.79 11.65
C CYS A 183 10.00 -12.94 10.48
N SER A 184 9.58 -13.59 9.38
CA SER A 184 10.40 -13.83 8.20
C SER A 184 10.91 -12.53 7.54
N GLY A 185 10.12 -11.46 7.62
CA GLY A 185 10.38 -10.17 6.96
C GLY A 185 9.63 -9.98 5.65
N ILE A 186 8.87 -10.99 5.20
CA ILE A 186 8.19 -10.96 3.90
C ILE A 186 7.13 -9.85 3.82
N VAL A 187 6.51 -9.56 4.96
CA VAL A 187 5.50 -8.52 5.12
C VAL A 187 6.10 -7.13 4.87
N VAL A 188 7.23 -6.83 5.53
CA VAL A 188 7.94 -5.56 5.38
C VAL A 188 8.48 -5.41 3.96
N ILE A 189 9.03 -6.49 3.38
CA ILE A 189 9.50 -6.51 2.00
C ILE A 189 8.36 -6.19 1.03
N LEU A 190 7.22 -6.88 1.14
CA LEU A 190 6.08 -6.60 0.27
C LEU A 190 5.60 -5.16 0.44
N GLN A 191 5.54 -4.64 1.67
CA GLN A 191 5.15 -3.26 1.92
C GLN A 191 6.09 -2.28 1.21
N VAL A 192 7.41 -2.41 1.38
CA VAL A 192 8.38 -1.56 0.69
C VAL A 192 8.24 -1.66 -0.83
N LEU A 193 8.09 -2.87 -1.38
CA LEU A 193 7.89 -3.07 -2.82
C LEU A 193 6.63 -2.40 -3.35
N LYS A 194 5.54 -2.39 -2.57
CA LYS A 194 4.32 -1.65 -2.93
C LYS A 194 4.59 -0.15 -3.03
N PHE A 195 5.33 0.44 -2.08
CA PHE A 195 5.69 1.86 -2.11
C PHE A 195 6.66 2.21 -3.24
N VAL A 196 7.63 1.33 -3.54
CA VAL A 196 8.51 1.48 -4.72
C VAL A 196 7.68 1.44 -6.01
N GLY A 197 6.75 0.49 -6.14
CA GLY A 197 5.82 0.44 -7.26
C GLY A 197 4.94 1.69 -7.37
N LEU A 198 4.49 2.23 -6.23
CA LEU A 198 3.75 3.49 -6.19
C LEU A 198 4.59 4.66 -6.70
N ALA A 199 5.86 4.76 -6.28
CA ALA A 199 6.78 5.78 -6.77
C ALA A 199 6.96 5.72 -8.29
N PHE A 200 7.06 4.51 -8.86
CA PHE A 200 7.18 4.32 -10.33
C PHE A 200 5.95 4.78 -11.11
N LEU A 201 4.77 4.78 -10.49
CA LEU A 201 3.53 5.27 -11.10
C LEU A 201 3.39 6.78 -11.01
N MET A 202 3.96 7.38 -9.95
CA MET A 202 3.83 8.81 -9.67
C MET A 202 4.88 9.66 -10.38
N PHE A 203 6.12 9.14 -10.49
CA PHE A 203 7.29 9.86 -10.98
C PHE A 203 7.88 9.20 -12.24
N PRO A 204 8.49 9.97 -13.14
CA PRO A 204 9.29 9.40 -14.22
C PRO A 204 10.48 8.65 -13.62
N THR A 205 10.84 7.52 -14.21
CA THR A 205 11.93 6.65 -13.72
C THR A 205 12.74 6.08 -14.86
N THR A 206 14.05 6.04 -14.69
CA THR A 206 15.00 5.39 -15.60
C THR A 206 14.98 3.87 -15.40
N TRP A 207 15.48 3.13 -16.38
CA TRP A 207 15.55 1.67 -16.29
C TRP A 207 16.44 1.19 -15.12
N MET A 208 17.51 1.93 -14.82
CA MET A 208 18.39 1.65 -13.67
C MET A 208 17.65 1.80 -12.35
N GLN A 209 16.91 2.90 -12.16
CA GLN A 209 16.10 3.13 -10.97
C GLN A 209 15.05 2.02 -10.78
N ARG A 210 14.47 1.50 -11.87
CA ARG A 210 13.49 0.40 -11.82
C ARG A 210 14.06 -0.93 -11.36
N ILE A 211 15.37 -1.14 -11.47
CA ILE A 211 16.05 -2.36 -11.02
C ILE A 211 16.67 -2.14 -9.62
N VAL A 212 17.35 -1.02 -9.42
CA VAL A 212 18.09 -0.76 -8.19
C VAL A 212 17.17 -0.47 -7.02
N LEU A 213 16.11 0.34 -7.19
CA LEU A 213 15.24 0.71 -6.06
C LEU A 213 14.52 -0.50 -5.42
N PRO A 214 13.99 -1.48 -6.18
CA PRO A 214 13.45 -2.70 -5.58
C PRO A 214 14.50 -3.50 -4.82
N ILE A 215 15.71 -3.66 -5.36
CA ILE A 215 16.79 -4.42 -4.71
C ILE A 215 17.21 -3.75 -3.40
N VAL A 216 17.46 -2.44 -3.44
CA VAL A 216 17.80 -1.64 -2.25
C VAL A 216 16.66 -1.66 -1.24
N GLY A 217 15.40 -1.56 -1.70
CA GLY A 217 14.22 -1.66 -0.85
C GLY A 217 14.10 -3.01 -0.15
N ILE A 218 14.32 -4.11 -0.87
CA ILE A 218 14.33 -5.47 -0.28
C ILE A 218 15.43 -5.58 0.77
N ALA A 219 16.64 -5.08 0.48
CA ALA A 219 17.75 -5.12 1.42
C ALA A 219 17.42 -4.32 2.70
N ILE A 220 16.91 -3.10 2.58
CA ILE A 220 16.50 -2.27 3.72
C ILE A 220 15.41 -2.95 4.54
N ALA A 221 14.35 -3.45 3.89
CA ALA A 221 13.25 -4.15 4.54
C ALA A 221 13.71 -5.41 5.29
N PHE A 222 14.64 -6.16 4.70
CA PHE A 222 15.23 -7.33 5.33
C PHE A 222 16.04 -6.93 6.58
N LEU A 223 16.89 -5.91 6.47
CA LEU A 223 17.74 -5.44 7.56
C LEU A 223 16.92 -4.90 8.74
N THR A 224 15.90 -4.06 8.48
CA THR A 224 15.04 -3.54 9.55
C THR A 224 14.25 -4.67 10.23
N ASN A 225 13.79 -5.66 9.47
CA ASN A 225 13.13 -6.82 10.06
C ASN A 225 14.09 -7.70 10.87
N ALA A 226 15.34 -7.88 10.44
CA ALA A 226 16.32 -8.62 11.24
C ALA A 226 16.59 -7.95 12.59
N VAL A 227 16.66 -6.61 12.62
CA VAL A 227 16.73 -5.84 13.88
C VAL A 227 15.48 -6.08 14.72
N ARG A 228 14.28 -6.08 14.13
CA ARG A 228 13.03 -6.44 14.84
C ARG A 228 13.13 -7.81 15.50
N VAL A 229 13.56 -8.83 14.78
CA VAL A 229 13.68 -10.20 15.31
C VAL A 229 14.72 -10.25 16.43
N ALA A 230 15.83 -9.51 16.32
CA ALA A 230 16.82 -9.40 17.41
C ALA A 230 16.19 -8.80 18.67
N VAL A 231 15.43 -7.71 18.54
CA VAL A 231 14.70 -7.10 19.66
C VAL A 231 13.73 -8.11 20.29
N LEU A 232 12.96 -8.83 19.46
CA LEU A 232 12.03 -9.85 19.95
C LEU A 232 12.72 -11.02 20.66
N ALA A 233 13.90 -11.44 20.19
CA ALA A 233 14.69 -12.50 20.83
C ALA A 233 15.18 -12.09 22.23
N VAL A 234 15.57 -10.83 22.41
CA VAL A 234 15.98 -10.30 23.72
C VAL A 234 14.77 -10.17 24.66
N LEU A 235 13.63 -9.73 24.12
CA LEU A 235 12.41 -9.55 24.89
C LEU A 235 11.65 -10.85 25.19
N SER A 236 11.99 -11.98 24.56
CA SER A 236 11.36 -13.27 24.85
C SER A 236 11.88 -13.94 26.14
N ALA A 237 12.71 -13.24 26.91
CA ALA A 237 13.09 -13.66 28.25
C ALA A 237 11.88 -13.66 29.22
N PRO A 238 11.82 -14.60 30.18
CA PRO A 238 10.72 -14.66 31.15
C PRO A 238 10.51 -13.33 31.88
N GLY A 239 9.25 -12.88 31.98
CA GLY A 239 8.87 -11.65 32.68
C GLY A 239 8.67 -10.41 31.80
N ASN A 240 8.90 -10.51 30.49
CA ASN A 240 8.75 -9.40 29.53
C ASN A 240 7.56 -9.58 28.55
N ASP A 241 6.57 -10.41 28.90
CA ASP A 241 5.48 -10.81 27.99
C ASP A 241 4.70 -9.62 27.39
N GLU A 242 4.48 -8.56 28.18
CA GLU A 242 3.79 -7.35 27.71
C GLU A 242 4.63 -6.61 26.66
N ALA A 243 5.93 -6.43 26.92
CA ALA A 243 6.85 -5.80 25.98
C ALA A 243 6.99 -6.64 24.71
N PHE A 244 7.13 -7.97 24.86
CA PHE A 244 7.15 -8.88 23.73
C PHE A 244 5.88 -8.74 22.88
N GLY A 245 4.69 -8.77 23.50
CA GLY A 245 3.41 -8.59 22.81
C GLY A 245 3.31 -7.29 22.02
N TYR A 246 3.75 -6.17 22.63
CA TYR A 246 3.75 -4.85 21.99
C TYR A 246 4.63 -4.78 20.74
N TRP A 247 5.85 -5.34 20.79
CA TRP A 247 6.79 -5.33 19.67
C TRP A 247 6.50 -6.43 18.63
N HIS A 248 5.85 -7.52 19.05
CA HIS A 248 5.53 -8.64 18.19
C HIS A 248 4.28 -8.34 17.35
N ASN A 249 3.14 -8.07 17.99
CA ASN A 249 1.84 -7.89 17.34
C ASN A 249 1.23 -6.49 17.56
N GLY A 250 1.71 -5.74 18.54
CA GLY A 250 1.22 -4.39 18.82
C GLY A 250 1.77 -3.34 17.86
N ASN A 251 1.48 -2.07 18.15
CA ASN A 251 1.91 -0.93 17.34
C ASN A 251 3.44 -0.81 17.22
N GLY A 252 4.22 -1.36 18.16
CA GLY A 252 5.67 -1.38 18.09
C GLY A 252 6.20 -2.13 16.85
N SER A 253 5.46 -3.14 16.38
CA SER A 253 5.81 -3.86 15.15
C SER A 253 5.83 -2.96 13.90
N LEU A 254 4.96 -1.94 13.86
CA LEU A 254 4.82 -1.00 12.74
C LEU A 254 6.03 -0.06 12.61
N VAL A 255 6.77 0.18 13.70
CA VAL A 255 7.93 1.08 13.70
C VAL A 255 8.97 0.63 12.68
N PHE A 256 9.21 -0.68 12.57
CA PHE A 256 10.22 -1.23 11.67
C PHE A 256 9.82 -1.11 10.20
N SER A 257 8.53 -1.26 9.89
CA SER A 257 8.04 -1.09 8.53
C SER A 257 7.95 0.38 8.12
N MET A 258 7.51 1.26 9.04
CA MET A 258 7.55 2.72 8.85
C MET A 258 8.99 3.20 8.62
N LEU A 259 9.95 2.71 9.39
CA LEU A 259 11.36 3.04 9.23
C LEU A 259 11.86 2.62 7.84
N ALA A 260 11.60 1.37 7.43
CA ALA A 260 12.01 0.88 6.12
C ALA A 260 11.41 1.70 4.97
N VAL A 261 10.11 1.96 5.01
CA VAL A 261 9.41 2.79 4.02
C VAL A 261 9.94 4.22 4.02
N SER A 262 10.24 4.80 5.18
CA SER A 262 10.77 6.17 5.28
C SER A 262 12.18 6.29 4.69
N ILE A 263 13.06 5.33 4.97
CA ILE A 263 14.42 5.30 4.39
C ILE A 263 14.32 5.17 2.87
N VAL A 264 13.52 4.22 2.37
CA VAL A 264 13.32 4.05 0.92
C VAL A 264 12.67 5.29 0.30
N GLY A 265 11.70 5.90 0.98
CA GLY A 265 11.06 7.14 0.57
C GLY A 265 12.05 8.29 0.44
N ALA A 266 12.98 8.43 1.38
CA ALA A 266 14.05 9.42 1.32
C ALA A 266 15.01 9.16 0.15
N ILE A 267 15.36 7.91 -0.13
CA ILE A 267 16.17 7.53 -1.30
C ILE A 267 15.42 7.86 -2.59
N CYS A 268 14.13 7.49 -2.69
CA CYS A 268 13.28 7.82 -3.82
C CYS A 268 13.17 9.34 -4.01
N TYR A 269 13.01 10.11 -2.94
CA TYR A 269 12.99 11.57 -3.01
C TYR A 269 14.30 12.11 -3.60
N TYR A 270 15.43 11.68 -3.06
CA TYR A 270 16.74 12.15 -3.51
C TYR A 270 17.08 11.73 -4.94
N TRP A 271 16.72 10.52 -5.38
CA TRP A 271 17.06 10.00 -6.72
C TRP A 271 16.02 10.25 -7.80
N LEU A 272 14.74 10.44 -7.47
CA LEU A 272 13.70 10.65 -8.48
C LEU A 272 13.34 12.13 -8.65
N LEU A 273 13.35 12.92 -7.57
CA LEU A 273 12.89 14.30 -7.61
C LEU A 273 14.03 15.31 -7.73
N ARG A 274 15.27 14.95 -7.37
CA ARG A 274 16.40 15.88 -7.46
C ARG A 274 16.97 15.98 -8.88
N ASP A 275 16.86 14.92 -9.67
CA ASP A 275 17.33 14.89 -11.06
C ASP A 275 16.34 15.60 -12.03
N GLU A 276 15.22 16.15 -11.53
CA GLU A 276 14.28 16.97 -12.29
C GLU A 276 14.61 18.48 -12.28
N ASP A 277 15.71 18.94 -11.64
CA ASP A 277 16.13 20.35 -11.67
C ASP A 277 16.91 20.68 -12.96
N PRO A 278 16.32 21.37 -13.96
CA PRO A 278 16.92 21.59 -15.28
C PRO A 278 17.81 22.85 -15.33
N THR A 279 18.02 23.54 -14.21
CA THR A 279 18.66 24.86 -14.19
C THR A 279 20.17 24.86 -14.47
N LEU A 280 20.78 23.71 -14.78
CA LEU A 280 22.22 23.58 -15.07
C LEU A 280 22.55 23.23 -16.53
N GLU A 281 21.56 23.01 -17.40
CA GLU A 281 21.83 22.78 -18.84
C GLU A 281 21.78 24.08 -19.68
N GLU A 282 21.23 25.19 -19.15
CA GLU A 282 21.16 26.49 -19.89
C GLU A 282 22.41 27.38 -19.72
N GLU A 283 23.38 27.03 -18.85
CA GLU A 283 24.59 27.84 -18.63
C GLU A 283 25.84 27.36 -19.42
N GLU A 284 25.79 26.21 -20.12
CA GLU A 284 26.91 25.72 -20.95
C GLU A 284 26.81 26.05 -22.46
N GLU A 285 25.77 26.76 -22.91
CA GLU A 285 25.58 27.15 -24.32
C GLU A 285 25.75 28.66 -24.62
N TRP A 286 26.49 29.42 -23.79
CA TRP A 286 26.88 30.81 -24.10
C TRP A 286 28.38 30.98 -24.30
#